data_AF-A0A3C7W5R5-F1
#
_entry.id   AF-A0A3C7W5R5-F1
#
_cell.length_a   1.000
_cell.length_b   1.000
_cell.length_c   1.000
_cell.angle_alpha   90.00
_cell.angle_beta   90.00
_cell.angle_gamma   90.00
#
_symmetry.space_group_name_H-M   'P 1'
#
loop_
_entity.id
_entity.type
_entity.pdbx_description
1 polymer ?
#
loop_
_entity_poly.entity_id
_entity_poly.type
_entity_poly.pdbx_seq_one_letter_code
_entity_poly.pdbx_strand_id
1 'polypeptide(L)'
;GGRGPAPAASFESYGRLYGAADGGAVAEAEGGDIPPLGYAIAQLKGVYVLAENAEGLVLVDMHAAHERITYERLKRARDSEGIRSQPLLVPESVAVSAREAALAETHADWFASLGFTVERAGEESLLVREVPVSLRDSDVPQLLRDVLADLGEHGSSERIAAHEDEILSTMACHGSVRANRRLTLPEMNALLRDMEATERAGQCNHGRPTWTRLTLAELDRLFLRGR
;
A
#
# COMPACT_ATOMS: atom_id res chain seq x y z
N GLY A 1 -32.54 44.40 -15.68
CA GLY A 1 -33.56 43.49 -15.13
C GLY A 1 -33.70 42.29 -16.05
N GLY A 2 -33.91 41.11 -15.47
CA GLY A 2 -34.42 39.93 -16.18
C GLY A 2 -33.41 38.84 -16.53
N ARG A 3 -33.05 38.00 -15.53
CA ARG A 3 -32.70 36.59 -15.76
C ARG A 3 -33.99 35.80 -16.05
N GLY A 4 -33.93 34.79 -16.92
CA GLY A 4 -34.95 33.76 -17.06
C GLY A 4 -34.54 32.72 -18.12
N PRO A 5 -34.87 31.42 -17.96
CA PRO A 5 -33.88 30.35 -17.95
C PRO A 5 -33.91 29.39 -19.16
N ALA A 6 -32.83 28.63 -19.32
CA ALA A 6 -32.71 27.49 -20.23
C ALA A 6 -33.39 26.23 -19.64
N PRO A 7 -33.92 25.31 -20.48
CA PRO A 7 -34.71 24.18 -20.01
C PRO A 7 -33.84 23.06 -19.41
N ALA A 8 -34.24 22.63 -18.21
CA ALA A 8 -33.80 21.41 -17.55
C ALA A 8 -34.88 20.32 -17.73
N ALA A 9 -34.43 19.14 -18.15
CA ALA A 9 -35.12 17.85 -18.00
C ALA A 9 -34.01 16.80 -18.12
N SER A 10 -33.22 16.44 -17.09
CA SER A 10 -33.49 16.02 -15.71
C SER A 10 -34.44 14.81 -15.63
N PHE A 11 -33.87 13.61 -15.64
CA PHE A 11 -33.65 12.79 -14.43
C PHE A 11 -34.86 12.00 -13.89
N GLU A 12 -35.99 11.93 -14.60
CA GLU A 12 -37.17 11.18 -14.11
C GLU A 12 -37.15 9.66 -14.33
N SER A 13 -36.16 9.08 -15.02
CA SER A 13 -36.16 7.63 -15.31
C SER A 13 -35.27 6.77 -14.40
N TYR A 14 -34.42 7.36 -13.54
CA TYR A 14 -33.55 6.60 -12.63
C TYR A 14 -34.10 6.43 -11.21
N GLY A 15 -35.09 7.23 -10.81
CA GLY A 15 -35.64 7.25 -9.44
C GLY A 15 -36.57 6.08 -9.06
N ARG A 16 -36.83 5.12 -9.96
CA ARG A 16 -37.67 3.94 -9.64
C ARG A 16 -36.91 2.63 -9.42
N LEU A 17 -35.62 2.56 -9.77
CA LEU A 17 -34.82 1.33 -9.62
C LEU A 17 -34.02 1.30 -8.32
N TYR A 18 -33.77 2.45 -7.70
CA TYR A 18 -33.14 2.56 -6.40
C TYR A 18 -34.00 3.46 -5.53
N GLY A 19 -34.83 2.83 -4.69
CA GLY A 19 -35.63 3.50 -3.68
C GLY A 19 -34.76 4.41 -2.82
N ALA A 20 -35.40 5.50 -2.39
CA ALA A 20 -34.90 6.59 -1.59
C ALA A 20 -33.73 6.21 -0.64
N ALA A 21 -32.63 6.94 -0.81
CA ALA A 21 -31.65 7.10 0.25
C ALA A 21 -32.35 7.79 1.42
N ASP A 22 -32.60 7.03 2.48
CA ASP A 22 -32.85 7.59 3.80
C ASP A 22 -31.51 7.70 4.54
N GLY A 23 -31.43 8.72 5.39
CA GLY A 23 -30.21 9.21 6.00
C GLY A 23 -29.45 8.17 6.84
N GLY A 24 -28.13 8.40 6.92
CA GLY A 24 -27.18 7.83 7.86
C GLY A 24 -27.67 6.71 8.78
N ALA A 25 -27.58 5.48 8.31
CA ALA A 25 -27.48 4.32 9.19
C ALA A 25 -26.05 3.79 9.07
N VAL A 26 -25.29 3.96 10.15
CA VAL A 26 -24.14 3.09 10.41
C VAL A 26 -24.73 1.68 10.42
N ALA A 27 -24.34 0.83 9.47
CA ALA A 27 -24.84 -0.53 9.43
C ALA A 27 -24.49 -1.20 10.77
N GLU A 28 -25.49 -1.44 11.61
CA GLU A 28 -25.32 -2.29 12.79
C GLU A 28 -24.91 -3.67 12.29
N ALA A 29 -23.66 -4.03 12.56
CA ALA A 29 -23.13 -5.34 12.24
C ALA A 29 -23.80 -6.37 13.15
N GLU A 30 -24.77 -7.11 12.62
CA GLU A 30 -25.32 -8.28 13.29
C GLU A 30 -24.24 -9.38 13.45
N GLY A 31 -23.94 -9.75 14.70
CA GLY A 31 -23.56 -11.11 15.06
C GLY A 31 -22.09 -11.56 14.91
N GLY A 32 -21.13 -10.66 14.82
CA GLY A 32 -19.70 -10.98 14.93
C GLY A 32 -18.98 -9.99 15.84
N ASP A 33 -18.02 -10.46 16.65
CA ASP A 33 -17.19 -9.57 17.48
C ASP A 33 -16.60 -8.45 16.61
N ILE A 34 -16.71 -7.21 17.09
CA ILE A 34 -16.16 -6.04 16.39
C ILE A 34 -14.66 -6.28 16.20
N PRO A 35 -14.14 -6.23 14.96
CA PRO A 35 -12.72 -6.46 14.68
C PRO A 35 -11.81 -5.53 15.50
N PRO A 36 -10.57 -5.94 15.83
CA PRO A 36 -9.65 -5.14 16.64
C PRO A 36 -9.36 -3.73 16.08
N LEU A 37 -9.20 -3.58 14.77
CA LEU A 37 -9.06 -2.27 14.12
C LEU A 37 -10.40 -1.67 13.67
N GLY A 38 -11.50 -2.38 13.92
CA GLY A 38 -12.85 -1.88 13.73
C GLY A 38 -13.26 -1.78 12.26
N TYR A 39 -14.11 -0.79 11.99
CA TYR A 39 -14.62 -0.44 10.66
C TYR A 39 -14.24 0.99 10.30
N ALA A 40 -13.79 1.19 9.06
CA ALA A 40 -13.41 2.51 8.55
C ALA A 40 -14.60 3.49 8.54
N ILE A 41 -14.34 4.72 9.00
CA ILE A 41 -15.29 5.84 9.04
C ILE A 41 -14.97 6.82 7.91
N ALA A 42 -13.70 7.20 7.79
CA ALA A 42 -13.27 8.26 6.87
C ALA A 42 -11.75 8.23 6.63
N GLN A 43 -11.34 8.94 5.59
CA GLN A 43 -9.93 9.25 5.34
C GLN A 43 -9.66 10.73 5.63
N LEU A 44 -8.61 11.03 6.40
CA LEU A 44 -8.20 12.37 6.76
C LEU A 44 -6.95 12.78 5.97
N LYS A 45 -7.08 13.88 5.20
CA LYS A 45 -6.01 14.52 4.42
C LYS A 45 -5.28 13.59 3.43
N GLY A 46 -5.90 12.47 3.04
CA GLY A 46 -5.27 11.50 2.14
C GLY A 46 -4.18 10.65 2.80
N VAL A 47 -3.95 10.82 4.10
CA VAL A 47 -2.83 10.21 4.85
C VAL A 47 -3.34 9.23 5.90
N TYR A 48 -4.38 9.60 6.64
CA TYR A 48 -4.87 8.79 7.75
C TYR A 48 -6.19 8.10 7.41
N VAL A 49 -6.34 6.86 7.86
CA VAL A 49 -7.64 6.18 7.95
C VAL A 49 -8.14 6.31 9.39
N LEU A 50 -9.39 6.73 9.54
CA LEU A 50 -10.13 6.75 10.80
C LEU A 50 -11.05 5.54 10.81
N ALA A 51 -11.03 4.78 11.91
CA ALA A 51 -11.89 3.61 12.10
C ALA A 51 -12.48 3.60 13.52
N GLU A 52 -13.60 2.91 13.70
CA GLU A 52 -14.26 2.73 14.99
C GLU A 52 -14.27 1.26 15.36
N ASN A 53 -13.78 0.93 16.55
CA ASN A 53 -13.87 -0.40 17.15
C ASN A 53 -14.68 -0.35 18.46
N ALA A 54 -14.78 -1.48 19.15
CA ALA A 54 -15.53 -1.57 20.42
C ALA A 54 -15.02 -0.64 21.54
N GLU A 55 -13.76 -0.19 21.48
CA GLU A 55 -13.13 0.66 22.50
C GLU A 55 -13.23 2.16 22.18
N GLY A 56 -13.27 2.53 20.89
CA GLY A 56 -13.34 3.91 20.43
C GLY A 56 -12.72 4.13 19.05
N LEU A 57 -12.03 5.27 18.89
CA LEU A 57 -11.45 5.71 17.62
C LEU A 57 -10.07 5.09 17.41
N VAL A 58 -9.85 4.51 16.24
CA VAL A 58 -8.56 4.04 15.73
C VAL A 58 -8.08 4.98 14.63
N LEU A 59 -6.83 5.44 14.72
CA LEU A 59 -6.17 6.26 13.71
C LEU A 59 -5.02 5.46 13.12
N VAL A 60 -5.03 5.28 11.80
CA VAL A 60 -4.02 4.52 11.05
C VAL A 60 -3.26 5.45 10.12
N ASP A 61 -1.93 5.40 10.15
CA ASP A 61 -1.06 5.94 9.10
C ASP A 61 -1.07 4.96 7.91
N MET A 62 -1.77 5.34 6.84
CA MET A 62 -1.97 4.49 5.68
C MET A 62 -0.67 4.14 4.98
N HIS A 63 0.30 5.06 4.94
CA HIS A 63 1.56 4.84 4.27
C HIS A 63 2.41 3.83 5.05
N ALA A 64 2.58 4.06 6.36
CA ALA A 64 3.32 3.15 7.22
C ALA A 64 2.68 1.75 7.28
N ALA A 65 1.34 1.67 7.25
CA ALA A 65 0.61 0.41 7.18
C ALA A 65 0.88 -0.33 5.86
N HIS A 66 0.77 0.34 4.71
CA HIS A 66 1.03 -0.26 3.40
C HIS A 66 2.46 -0.78 3.26
N GLU A 67 3.45 0.00 3.68
CA GLU A 67 4.85 -0.43 3.64
C GLU A 67 5.06 -1.69 4.48
N ARG A 68 4.52 -1.72 5.71
CA ARG A 68 4.63 -2.89 6.58
C ARG A 68 3.94 -4.11 5.98
N ILE A 69 2.72 -3.98 5.48
CA ILE A 69 2.00 -5.10 4.86
C ILE A 69 2.77 -5.64 3.65
N THR A 70 3.28 -4.76 2.80
CA THR A 70 4.02 -5.13 1.58
C THR A 70 5.32 -5.84 1.94
N TYR A 71 6.07 -5.29 2.89
CA TYR A 71 7.30 -5.89 3.41
C TYR A 71 7.05 -7.31 3.95
N GLU A 72 6.08 -7.47 4.84
CA GLU A 72 5.79 -8.78 5.44
C GLU A 72 5.27 -9.79 4.41
N ARG A 73 4.52 -9.34 3.39
CA ARG A 73 4.10 -10.19 2.26
C ARG A 73 5.30 -10.66 1.43
N LEU A 74 6.21 -9.75 1.07
CA LEU A 74 7.41 -10.09 0.32
C LEU A 74 8.31 -11.04 1.11
N LYS A 75 8.53 -10.76 2.40
CA LYS A 75 9.31 -11.59 3.31
C LYS A 75 8.75 -13.00 3.43
N ARG A 76 7.44 -13.12 3.68
CA ARG A 76 6.77 -14.44 3.73
C ARG A 76 6.85 -15.18 2.40
N ALA A 77 6.69 -14.48 1.27
CA ALA A 77 6.77 -15.09 -0.05
C ALA A 77 8.19 -15.63 -0.32
N ARG A 78 9.23 -14.84 -0.01
CA ARG A 78 10.63 -15.27 -0.09
C ARG A 78 10.88 -16.52 0.77
N ASP A 79 10.44 -16.51 2.02
CA ASP A 79 10.70 -17.59 2.98
C ASP A 79 9.88 -18.87 2.71
N SER A 80 8.98 -18.86 1.72
CA SER A 80 8.09 -19.98 1.38
C SER A 80 8.27 -20.45 -0.08
N GLU A 81 7.35 -20.07 -0.96
CA GLU A 81 7.25 -20.55 -2.35
C GLU A 81 8.02 -19.68 -3.36
N GLY A 82 8.60 -18.57 -2.91
CA GLY A 82 9.23 -17.54 -3.74
C GLY A 82 8.31 -16.34 -4.00
N ILE A 83 8.91 -15.21 -4.38
CA ILE A 83 8.16 -13.99 -4.70
C ILE A 83 7.54 -14.15 -6.10
N ARG A 84 6.21 -14.14 -6.16
CA ARG A 84 5.49 -14.23 -7.44
C ARG A 84 5.69 -12.96 -8.27
N SER A 85 6.14 -13.15 -9.50
CA SER A 85 6.24 -12.11 -10.51
C SER A 85 4.96 -12.00 -11.34
N GLN A 86 4.78 -10.86 -12.00
CA GLN A 86 3.82 -10.66 -13.06
C GLN A 86 4.46 -9.97 -14.26
N PRO A 87 4.10 -10.36 -15.50
CA PRO A 87 4.52 -9.65 -16.69
C PRO A 87 3.95 -8.23 -16.74
N LEU A 88 4.77 -7.29 -17.18
CA LEU A 88 4.31 -5.97 -17.59
C LEU A 88 3.62 -6.06 -18.94
N LEU A 89 2.54 -5.29 -19.12
CA LEU A 89 1.84 -5.20 -20.41
C LEU A 89 2.76 -4.65 -21.50
N VAL A 90 3.63 -3.72 -21.13
CA VAL A 90 4.67 -3.15 -21.96
C VAL A 90 5.96 -3.21 -21.15
N PRO A 91 7.01 -3.89 -21.62
CA PRO A 91 8.30 -3.87 -20.96
C PRO A 91 8.81 -2.44 -20.77
N GLU A 92 9.36 -2.15 -19.59
CA GLU A 92 9.81 -0.80 -19.24
C GLU A 92 11.33 -0.68 -19.41
N SER A 93 11.75 0.32 -20.19
CA SER A 93 13.17 0.63 -20.38
C SER A 93 13.66 1.56 -19.29
N VAL A 94 14.73 1.17 -18.61
CA VAL A 94 15.36 1.94 -17.53
C VAL A 94 16.76 2.35 -17.95
N ALA A 95 17.01 3.65 -17.99
CA ALA A 95 18.36 4.19 -18.17
C ALA A 95 19.16 4.00 -16.87
N VAL A 96 20.36 3.45 -16.99
CA VAL A 96 21.27 3.12 -15.89
C VAL A 96 22.71 3.33 -16.33
N SER A 97 23.66 3.35 -15.40
CA SER A 97 25.08 3.33 -15.73
C SER A 97 25.53 1.97 -16.31
N ALA A 98 26.64 1.96 -17.04
CA ALA A 98 27.21 0.71 -17.56
C ALA A 98 27.56 -0.30 -16.45
N ARG A 99 27.90 0.19 -15.26
CA ARG A 99 28.15 -0.65 -14.07
C ARG A 99 26.87 -1.32 -13.58
N GLU A 100 25.79 -0.57 -13.44
CA GLU A 100 24.49 -1.10 -13.02
C GLU A 100 23.92 -2.09 -14.04
N ALA A 101 24.08 -1.82 -15.34
CA ALA A 101 23.68 -2.76 -16.38
C ALA A 101 24.42 -4.10 -16.27
N ALA A 102 25.74 -4.07 -16.07
CA ALA A 102 26.54 -5.28 -15.86
C ALA A 102 26.19 -6.00 -14.55
N LEU A 103 25.84 -5.25 -13.50
CA LEU A 103 25.43 -5.80 -12.22
C LEU A 103 24.10 -6.56 -12.35
N ALA A 104 23.10 -5.97 -13.01
CA ALA A 104 21.83 -6.64 -13.29
C ALA A 104 22.01 -7.91 -14.12
N GLU A 105 22.84 -7.85 -15.16
CA GLU A 105 23.18 -8.99 -16.02
C GLU A 105 23.87 -10.12 -15.25
N THR A 106 24.81 -9.78 -14.36
CA THR A 106 25.54 -10.76 -13.53
C THR A 106 24.65 -11.41 -12.46
N HIS A 107 23.65 -10.68 -11.96
CA HIS A 107 22.79 -11.10 -10.86
C HIS A 107 21.34 -11.39 -11.30
N ALA A 108 21.13 -11.80 -12.55
CA ALA A 108 19.80 -12.04 -13.11
C ALA A 108 18.96 -13.03 -12.28
N ASP A 109 19.56 -14.13 -11.82
CA ASP A 109 18.88 -15.12 -10.98
C ASP A 109 18.45 -14.56 -9.61
N TRP A 110 19.22 -13.60 -9.07
CA TRP A 110 18.88 -12.92 -7.83
C TRP A 110 17.75 -11.91 -8.03
N PHE A 111 17.74 -11.17 -9.15
CA PHE A 111 16.58 -10.37 -9.53
C PHE A 111 15.32 -11.24 -9.72
N ALA A 112 15.47 -12.43 -10.31
CA ALA A 112 14.39 -13.39 -10.45
C ALA A 112 13.86 -13.89 -9.10
N SER A 113 14.72 -14.14 -8.11
CA SER A 113 14.27 -14.52 -6.75
C SER A 113 13.50 -13.40 -6.04
N LEU A 114 13.79 -12.15 -6.38
CA LEU A 114 13.03 -10.98 -5.95
C LEU A 114 11.75 -10.74 -6.76
N GLY A 115 11.48 -11.53 -7.80
CA GLY A 115 10.29 -11.41 -8.65
C GLY A 115 10.44 -10.42 -9.83
N PHE A 116 11.66 -10.06 -10.19
CA PHE A 116 11.96 -9.25 -11.38
C PHE A 116 12.51 -10.10 -12.53
N THR A 117 12.08 -9.79 -13.74
CA THR A 117 12.81 -10.22 -14.96
C THR A 117 13.43 -8.99 -15.59
N VAL A 118 14.76 -8.89 -15.52
CA VAL A 118 15.54 -7.74 -16.01
C VAL A 118 16.55 -8.24 -17.03
N GLU A 119 16.55 -7.63 -18.21
CA GLU A 119 17.47 -7.95 -19.31
C GLU A 119 18.28 -6.72 -19.69
N ARG A 120 19.53 -6.92 -20.10
CA ARG A 120 20.33 -5.84 -20.66
C ARG A 120 19.87 -5.53 -22.09
N ALA A 121 19.50 -4.28 -22.32
CA ALA A 121 19.06 -3.81 -23.65
C ALA A 121 20.15 -3.01 -24.38
N GLY A 122 21.15 -2.49 -23.67
CA GLY A 122 22.30 -1.76 -24.22
C GLY A 122 23.40 -1.54 -23.19
N GLU A 123 24.40 -0.72 -23.53
CA GLU A 123 25.51 -0.42 -22.62
C GLU A 123 25.03 0.19 -21.30
N GLU A 124 24.06 1.11 -21.39
CA GLU A 124 23.53 1.94 -20.29
C GLU A 124 21.99 1.82 -20.17
N SER A 125 21.45 0.65 -20.50
CA SER A 125 20.00 0.43 -20.52
C SER A 125 19.62 -0.99 -20.13
N LEU A 126 18.60 -1.08 -19.27
CA LEU A 126 17.93 -2.31 -18.86
C LEU A 126 16.48 -2.31 -19.34
N LEU A 127 15.96 -3.50 -19.58
CA LEU A 127 14.55 -3.75 -19.90
C LEU A 127 13.95 -4.61 -18.80
N VAL A 128 12.91 -4.09 -18.14
CA VAL A 128 12.12 -4.83 -17.15
C VAL A 128 10.93 -5.46 -17.84
N ARG A 129 10.78 -6.77 -17.73
CA ARG A 129 9.65 -7.52 -18.29
C ARG A 129 8.66 -7.96 -17.23
N GLU A 130 9.15 -8.27 -16.04
CA GLU A 130 8.32 -8.74 -14.94
C GLU A 130 8.69 -8.03 -13.65
N VAL A 131 7.70 -7.84 -12.78
CA VAL A 131 7.84 -7.23 -11.45
C VAL A 131 7.06 -8.03 -10.41
N PRO A 132 7.36 -7.89 -9.10
CA PRO A 132 6.58 -8.56 -8.06
C PRO A 132 5.11 -8.15 -8.10
N VAL A 133 4.19 -9.10 -7.94
CA VAL A 133 2.73 -8.84 -7.95
C VAL A 133 2.34 -7.76 -6.94
N SER A 134 2.98 -7.74 -5.77
CA SER A 134 2.74 -6.75 -4.72
C SER A 134 3.15 -5.33 -5.10
N LEU A 135 4.01 -5.17 -6.11
CA LEU A 135 4.60 -3.90 -6.55
C LEU A 135 4.18 -3.50 -7.97
N ARG A 136 3.15 -4.15 -8.54
CA ARG A 136 2.71 -3.91 -9.92
C ARG A 136 2.37 -2.46 -10.28
N ASP A 137 1.98 -1.69 -9.26
CA ASP A 137 1.49 -0.31 -9.40
C ASP A 137 2.58 0.71 -8.98
N SER A 138 3.82 0.25 -8.74
CA SER A 138 4.95 1.10 -8.35
C SER A 138 5.56 1.83 -9.54
N ASP A 139 6.39 2.84 -9.26
CA ASP A 139 7.34 3.39 -10.23
C ASP A 139 8.47 2.37 -10.47
N VAL A 140 8.29 1.50 -11.47
CA VAL A 140 9.21 0.39 -11.77
C VAL A 140 10.64 0.88 -12.05
N PRO A 141 10.86 1.95 -12.85
CA PRO A 141 12.20 2.48 -13.07
C PRO A 141 12.88 2.95 -11.78
N GLN A 142 12.17 3.66 -10.90
CA GLN A 142 12.77 4.10 -9.64
C GLN A 142 13.04 2.93 -8.70
N LEU A 143 12.09 2.01 -8.57
CA LEU A 143 12.24 0.79 -7.78
C LEU A 143 13.48 -0.01 -8.21
N LEU A 144 13.66 -0.24 -9.52
CA LEU A 144 14.82 -0.97 -10.02
C LEU A 144 16.13 -0.25 -9.68
N ARG A 145 16.18 1.08 -9.83
CA ARG A 145 17.39 1.86 -9.51
C ARG A 145 17.75 1.77 -8.03
N ASP A 146 16.77 1.85 -7.15
CA ASP A 146 17.02 1.76 -5.71
C ASP A 146 17.52 0.35 -5.32
N VAL A 147 16.93 -0.71 -5.91
CA VAL A 147 17.41 -2.09 -5.72
C VAL A 147 18.84 -2.28 -6.27
N LEU A 148 19.17 -1.67 -7.42
CA LEU A 148 20.52 -1.72 -7.99
C LEU A 148 21.54 -0.96 -7.13
N ALA A 149 21.14 0.17 -6.55
CA ALA A 149 21.97 0.92 -5.61
C ALA A 149 22.30 0.07 -4.38
N ASP A 150 21.29 -0.53 -3.76
CA ASP A 150 21.45 -1.44 -2.62
C ASP A 150 22.38 -2.61 -3.01
N LEU A 151 22.16 -3.24 -4.17
CA LEU A 151 23.01 -4.33 -4.65
C LEU A 151 24.48 -3.90 -4.83
N GLY A 152 24.69 -2.70 -5.38
CA GLY A 152 26.00 -2.12 -5.65
C GLY A 152 26.83 -1.80 -4.40
N GLU A 153 26.17 -1.49 -3.28
CA GLU A 153 26.80 -1.26 -1.97
C GLU A 153 27.30 -2.56 -1.32
N HIS A 154 26.57 -3.67 -1.51
CA HIS A 154 26.81 -4.91 -0.78
C HIS A 154 27.78 -5.88 -1.47
N GLY A 155 27.97 -5.77 -2.79
CA GLY A 155 29.17 -6.20 -3.55
C GLY A 155 29.52 -7.70 -3.61
N SER A 156 28.91 -8.59 -2.81
CA SER A 156 29.07 -10.05 -2.90
C SER A 156 27.79 -10.82 -2.58
N SER A 157 27.59 -11.98 -3.20
CA SER A 157 26.38 -12.80 -3.05
C SER A 157 26.07 -13.20 -1.60
N GLU A 158 27.09 -13.47 -0.78
CA GLU A 158 26.89 -13.80 0.65
C GLU A 158 26.45 -12.58 1.47
N ARG A 159 26.96 -11.38 1.14
CA ARG A 159 26.51 -10.14 1.78
C ARG A 159 25.10 -9.78 1.35
N ILE A 160 24.76 -10.01 0.10
CA ILE A 160 23.43 -9.74 -0.44
C ILE A 160 22.38 -10.56 0.34
N ALA A 161 22.61 -11.87 0.52
CA ALA A 161 21.72 -12.72 1.31
C ALA A 161 21.54 -12.21 2.75
N ALA A 162 22.59 -11.65 3.37
CA ALA A 162 22.52 -11.08 4.71
C ALA A 162 21.74 -9.76 4.79
N HIS A 163 21.57 -9.04 3.67
CA HIS A 163 20.90 -7.73 3.60
C HIS A 163 19.58 -7.79 2.81
N GLU A 164 19.08 -8.99 2.49
CA GLU A 164 17.80 -9.13 1.77
C GLU A 164 16.64 -8.49 2.52
N ASP A 165 16.63 -8.54 3.86
CA ASP A 165 15.59 -7.87 4.65
C ASP A 165 15.60 -6.34 4.45
N GLU A 166 16.75 -5.72 4.15
CA GLU A 166 16.84 -4.30 3.82
C GLU A 166 16.32 -4.02 2.41
N ILE A 167 16.69 -4.86 1.45
CA ILE A 167 16.24 -4.76 0.05
C ILE A 167 14.72 -4.93 -0.04
N LEU A 168 14.15 -5.90 0.69
CA LEU A 168 12.70 -6.05 0.79
C LEU A 168 12.03 -4.83 1.44
N SER A 169 12.70 -4.15 2.36
CA SER A 169 12.22 -2.89 2.93
C SER A 169 12.22 -1.78 1.88
N THR A 170 13.30 -1.62 1.11
CA THR A 170 13.38 -0.68 -0.02
C THR A 170 12.26 -0.92 -1.01
N MET A 171 12.07 -2.18 -1.42
CA MET A 171 10.98 -2.60 -2.32
C MET A 171 9.59 -2.24 -1.77
N ALA A 172 9.37 -2.42 -0.46
CA ALA A 172 8.08 -2.13 0.16
C ALA A 172 7.70 -0.65 0.17
N CYS A 173 8.69 0.26 0.23
CA CYS A 173 8.46 1.72 0.13
C CYS A 173 7.82 2.10 -1.23
N HIS A 174 8.19 1.37 -2.30
CA HIS A 174 7.71 1.60 -3.67
C HIS A 174 6.31 1.06 -3.94
N GLY A 175 5.79 0.15 -3.10
CA GLY A 175 4.42 -0.35 -3.24
C GLY A 175 3.35 0.71 -2.99
N SER A 176 3.72 1.86 -2.41
CA SER A 176 2.80 2.83 -1.83
C SER A 176 2.74 4.20 -2.54
N VAL A 177 3.26 4.33 -3.77
CA VAL A 177 3.35 5.59 -4.56
C VAL A 177 1.99 6.32 -4.76
N ARG A 178 0.88 5.72 -4.32
CA ARG A 178 -0.44 6.35 -4.17
C ARG A 178 -0.66 7.07 -2.83
N ALA A 179 0.38 7.48 -2.10
CA ALA A 179 0.24 8.42 -0.99
C ALA A 179 -0.59 9.64 -1.47
N ASN A 180 -1.77 9.86 -0.90
CA ASN A 180 -2.83 10.81 -1.32
C ASN A 180 -3.92 10.34 -2.29
N ARG A 181 -3.99 9.06 -2.70
CA ARG A 181 -5.22 8.57 -3.33
C ARG A 181 -6.34 8.53 -2.31
N ARG A 182 -7.53 8.98 -2.72
CA ARG A 182 -8.73 8.79 -1.92
C ARG A 182 -9.16 7.33 -1.96
N LEU A 183 -9.18 6.68 -0.80
CA LEU A 183 -9.69 5.32 -0.65
C LEU A 183 -11.21 5.36 -0.46
N THR A 184 -11.89 4.35 -0.98
CA THR A 184 -13.28 4.05 -0.64
C THR A 184 -13.35 3.34 0.72
N LEU A 185 -14.52 3.35 1.38
CA LEU A 185 -14.72 2.62 2.65
C LEU A 185 -14.39 1.13 2.55
N PRO A 186 -14.78 0.40 1.48
CA PRO A 186 -14.36 -0.99 1.30
C PRO A 186 -12.85 -1.16 1.20
N GLU A 187 -12.14 -0.29 0.48
CA GLU A 187 -10.68 -0.34 0.37
C GLU A 187 -9.99 -0.03 1.70
N MET A 188 -10.52 0.92 2.49
CA MET A 188 -10.04 1.17 3.84
C MET A 188 -10.25 -0.05 4.75
N ASN A 189 -11.43 -0.68 4.72
CA ASN A 189 -11.67 -1.90 5.50
C ASN A 189 -10.77 -3.06 5.07
N ALA A 190 -10.49 -3.21 3.76
CA ALA A 190 -9.53 -4.20 3.27
C ALA A 190 -8.12 -3.95 3.84
N LEU A 191 -7.68 -2.68 3.90
CA LEU A 191 -6.43 -2.31 4.55
C LEU A 191 -6.42 -2.70 6.03
N LEU A 192 -7.49 -2.42 6.78
CA LEU A 192 -7.58 -2.80 8.20
C LEU A 192 -7.50 -4.32 8.40
N ARG A 193 -8.17 -5.10 7.53
CA ARG A 193 -8.07 -6.56 7.55
C ARG A 193 -6.67 -7.06 7.21
N ASP A 194 -6.01 -6.45 6.24
CA ASP A 194 -4.62 -6.78 5.89
C ASP A 194 -3.65 -6.47 7.04
N MET A 195 -3.87 -5.38 7.78
CA MET A 195 -3.10 -5.06 8.99
C MET A 195 -3.32 -6.12 10.08
N GLU A 196 -4.55 -6.52 10.36
CA GLU A 196 -4.84 -7.53 11.38
C GLU A 196 -4.23 -8.91 11.06
N ALA A 197 -4.20 -9.28 9.77
CA ALA A 197 -3.55 -10.51 9.31
C ALA A 197 -2.01 -10.43 9.32
N THR A 198 -1.44 -9.24 9.55
CA THR A 198 0.00 -8.99 9.50
C THR A 198 0.59 -8.93 10.91
N GLU A 199 1.38 -9.95 11.28
CA GLU A 199 1.96 -10.15 12.62
C GLU A 199 2.58 -8.89 13.25
N ARG A 200 3.32 -8.08 12.48
CA ARG A 200 4.01 -6.87 12.97
C ARG A 200 3.40 -5.58 12.46
N ALA A 201 2.10 -5.59 12.19
CA ALA A 201 1.41 -4.44 11.62
C ALA A 201 1.52 -3.18 12.49
N GLY A 202 1.68 -3.27 13.81
CA GLY A 202 1.67 -2.13 14.73
C GLY A 202 2.92 -1.23 14.72
N GLN A 203 4.01 -1.62 14.07
CA GLN A 203 5.25 -0.83 13.98
C GLN A 203 5.78 -0.82 12.55
N CYS A 204 6.17 0.34 12.02
CA CYS A 204 6.78 0.45 10.70
C CYS A 204 8.25 -0.05 10.73
N ASN A 205 8.90 -0.12 9.57
CA ASN A 205 10.29 -0.59 9.46
C ASN A 205 11.29 0.28 10.25
N HIS A 206 10.89 1.49 10.62
CA HIS A 206 11.69 2.45 11.40
C HIS A 206 11.25 2.58 12.87
N GLY A 207 10.40 1.66 13.36
CA GLY A 207 9.95 1.61 14.77
C GLY A 207 8.85 2.61 15.15
N ARG A 208 8.34 3.42 14.21
CA ARG A 208 7.17 4.30 14.46
C ARG A 208 5.89 3.47 14.51
N PRO A 209 4.89 3.82 15.34
CA PRO A 209 3.60 3.15 15.32
C PRO A 209 2.90 3.39 13.98
N THR A 210 2.27 2.36 13.42
CA THR A 210 1.44 2.48 12.19
C THR A 210 0.00 2.87 12.51
N TRP A 211 -0.44 2.68 13.76
CA TRP A 211 -1.75 3.08 14.24
C TRP A 211 -1.70 3.43 15.73
N THR A 212 -2.71 4.18 16.17
CA THR A 212 -2.97 4.47 17.58
C THR A 212 -4.47 4.43 17.84
N ARG A 213 -4.87 4.39 19.11
CA ARG A 213 -6.28 4.40 19.51
C ARG A 213 -6.55 5.46 20.57
N LEU A 214 -7.78 5.95 20.56
CA LEU A 214 -8.36 6.82 21.57
C LEU A 214 -9.68 6.17 22.01
N THR A 215 -9.71 5.69 23.24
CA THR A 215 -10.93 5.14 23.84
C THR A 215 -12.01 6.22 23.99
N LEU A 216 -13.28 5.82 24.08
CA LEU A 216 -14.37 6.78 24.34
C LEU A 216 -14.11 7.64 25.59
N ALA A 217 -13.60 7.04 26.67
CA ALA A 217 -13.25 7.78 27.88
C ALA A 217 -12.12 8.80 27.67
N GLU A 218 -11.13 8.51 26.82
CA GLU A 218 -10.07 9.46 26.47
C GLU A 218 -10.59 10.58 25.58
N LEU A 219 -11.47 10.28 24.63
CA LEU A 219 -12.14 11.29 23.81
C LEU A 219 -12.98 12.24 24.68
N ASP A 220 -13.77 11.72 25.62
CA ASP A 220 -14.57 12.53 26.55
C ASP A 220 -13.72 13.50 27.38
N ARG A 221 -12.53 13.07 27.83
CA ARG A 221 -11.60 13.92 28.56
C ARG A 221 -11.12 15.12 27.73
N LEU A 222 -11.01 14.99 26.41
CA LEU A 222 -10.65 16.12 25.53
C LEU A 222 -11.69 17.24 25.58
N PHE A 223 -12.94 16.91 25.97
CA PHE A 223 -14.05 17.86 26.11
C PHE A 223 -14.40 18.16 27.57
N LEU A 224 -13.56 17.77 28.53
CA LEU A 224 -13.81 17.92 29.97
C LEU A 224 -15.12 17.27 30.43
N ARG A 225 -15.59 16.23 29.72
CA ARG A 225 -16.75 15.41 30.13
C ARG A 225 -16.30 14.35 31.14
N GLY A 226 -17.17 14.02 32.11
CA GLY A 226 -16.86 13.06 33.17
C GLY A 226 -16.07 13.63 34.36
N ARG A 227 -16.14 14.96 34.56
CA ARG A 227 -15.88 15.63 35.84
C ARG A 227 -17.19 16.06 36.49
#